data_AF-A0A822CU19-F1
#
_entry.id   AF-A0A822CU19-F1
#
_cell.length_a   1.000
_cell.length_b   1.000
_cell.length_c   1.000
_cell.angle_alpha   90.00
_cell.angle_beta   90.00
_cell.angle_gamma   90.00
#
_symmetry.space_group_name_H-M   'P 1'
#
loop_
_entity.id
_entity.type
_entity.pdbx_description
1 polymer ?
#
loop_
_entity_poly.entity_id
_entity_poly.type
_entity_poly.pdbx_seq_one_letter_code
_entity_poly.pdbx_strand_id
1 'polypeptide(L)' 'NSRINYELKYLHEKNNDGPFEIVTKINGGLALKVIKEIDREEQDHYEYELIAFDNGQPKRQSSTKLYIKIDVSTF' A
#
# COMPACT_ATOMS: atom_id res chain seq x y z
N ASN A 1 -6.89 -0.35 -23.94
CA ASN A 1 -5.71 0.06 -23.13
C ASN A 1 -6.11 0.80 -21.87
N SER A 2 -7.10 0.31 -21.10
CA SER A 2 -7.48 0.93 -19.83
C SER A 2 -6.50 0.46 -18.75
N ARG A 3 -5.45 1.23 -18.50
CA ARG A 3 -4.57 1.02 -17.36
C ARG A 3 -5.35 1.42 -16.10
N ILE A 4 -5.50 0.47 -15.17
CA ILE A 4 -5.96 0.75 -13.81
C ILE A 4 -4.77 1.36 -13.07
N ASN A 5 -5.00 2.46 -12.37
CA ASN A 5 -4.02 3.07 -11.49
C ASN A 5 -4.28 2.65 -10.05
N TYR A 6 -3.23 2.68 -9.25
CA TYR A 6 -3.29 2.31 -7.84
C TYR A 6 -2.69 3.42 -7.00
N GLU A 7 -3.33 3.69 -5.87
CA GLU A 7 -2.87 4.62 -4.85
C GLU A 7 -2.87 3.89 -3.50
N LEU A 8 -1.78 4.03 -2.76
CA LEU A 8 -1.62 3.44 -1.43
C LEU A 8 -1.60 4.58 -0.41
N LYS A 9 -2.63 4.65 0.43
CA LYS A 9 -2.80 5.70 1.43
C LYS A 9 -2.53 5.14 2.82
N TYR A 10 -1.57 5.71 3.53
CA TYR A 10 -1.26 5.30 4.90
C TYR A 10 -2.33 5.78 5.88
N LEU A 11 -2.83 4.88 6.73
CA LEU A 11 -3.85 5.18 7.73
C LEU A 11 -3.18 5.35 9.10
N HIS A 12 -2.62 6.55 9.33
CA HIS A 12 -1.96 6.87 10.59
C HIS A 12 -2.22 8.34 10.96
N GLU A 13 -2.43 8.60 12.26
CA GLU A 13 -2.97 9.88 12.73
C GLU A 13 -1.98 11.04 12.64
N LYS A 14 -0.67 10.77 12.73
CA LYS A 14 0.39 11.80 12.87
C LYS A 14 1.30 11.94 11.66
N ASN A 15 1.32 10.94 10.78
CA ASN A 15 2.24 10.84 9.66
C ASN A 15 1.53 10.20 8.48
N ASN A 16 1.53 10.88 7.34
CA ASN A 16 0.89 10.38 6.12
C ASN A 16 1.83 9.53 5.26
N ASP A 17 3.12 9.50 5.60
CA ASP A 17 4.15 8.78 4.84
C ASP A 17 4.61 7.53 5.62
N GLY A 18 3.92 6.43 5.40
CA GLY A 18 4.31 5.12 5.93
C GLY A 18 5.54 4.53 5.23
N PRO A 19 6.11 3.43 5.74
CA PRO A 19 7.34 2.84 5.20
C PRO A 19 7.15 2.05 3.90
N PHE A 20 5.91 1.89 3.41
CA PHE A 20 5.62 1.09 2.21
C PHE A 20 5.12 1.95 1.05
N GLU A 21 5.62 1.63 -0.15
CA GLU A 21 5.16 2.18 -1.43
C GLU A 21 4.63 1.04 -2.32
N ILE A 22 3.60 1.31 -3.13
CA ILE A 22 3.10 0.35 -4.11
C ILE A 22 3.84 0.46 -5.44
N VAL A 23 4.27 -0.70 -5.96
CA VAL A 23 4.94 -0.82 -7.26
C VAL A 23 4.11 -1.73 -8.16
N THR A 24 3.73 -1.21 -9.34
CA THR A 24 3.08 -2.00 -10.37
C THR A 24 4.12 -2.76 -11.18
N LYS A 25 4.01 -4.08 -11.24
CA LYS A 25 4.88 -4.95 -12.04
C LYS A 25 4.41 -5.01 -13.49
N ILE A 26 5.34 -5.33 -14.39
CA ILE A 26 5.06 -5.48 -15.83
C ILE A 26 4.01 -6.56 -16.14
N ASN A 27 3.86 -7.56 -15.26
CA ASN A 27 2.89 -8.65 -15.41
C ASN A 27 1.51 -8.31 -14.84
N GLY A 28 1.26 -7.06 -14.44
CA GLY A 28 0.01 -6.64 -13.81
C GLY A 28 -0.10 -7.00 -12.32
N GLY A 29 0.94 -7.60 -11.74
CA GLY A 29 1.02 -7.82 -10.30
C GLY A 29 1.35 -6.54 -9.53
N LEU A 30 0.99 -6.51 -8.25
CA LEU A 30 1.35 -5.45 -7.32
C LEU A 30 2.43 -5.97 -6.36
N ALA A 31 3.35 -5.10 -5.97
CA ALA A 31 4.28 -5.35 -4.87
C ALA A 31 4.32 -4.15 -3.94
N LEU A 32 4.63 -4.42 -2.68
CA LEU A 32 4.99 -3.40 -1.71
C LEU A 32 6.51 -3.33 -1.62
N LYS A 33 7.05 -2.11 -1.70
CA LYS A 33 8.45 -1.82 -1.51
C LYS A 33 8.62 -1.09 -0.19
N VAL A 34 9.58 -1.54 0.62
CA VAL A 34 10.00 -0.81 1.83
C VAL A 34 10.87 0.38 1.42
N ILE A 35 10.49 1.57 1.82
CA ILE A 35 11.17 2.84 1.48
C ILE A 35 11.72 3.59 2.70
N LYS A 36 11.37 3.16 3.91
CA LYS A 36 11.88 3.68 5.19
C LYS A 36 12.24 2.52 6.11
N GLU A 37 13.07 2.79 7.12
CA GLU A 37 13.37 1.81 8.16
C GLU A 37 12.09 1.39 8.90
N ILE A 38 12.03 0.11 9.26
CA ILE A 38 10.94 -0.48 10.02
C ILE A 38 11.52 -0.84 11.37
N ASP A 39 11.11 -0.12 12.40
CA ASP A 39 11.40 -0.47 13.79
C ASP A 39 10.16 -1.13 14.40
N ARG A 40 10.28 -2.43 14.71
CA ARG A 40 9.21 -3.21 15.33
C ARG A 40 8.93 -2.79 16.77
N GLU A 41 9.92 -2.24 17.48
CA GLU A 41 9.73 -1.77 18.85
C GLU A 41 8.88 -0.49 18.90
N GLU A 42 8.94 0.32 17.84
CA GLU A 42 8.10 1.50 17.66
C GLU A 42 6.71 1.14 17.08
N GLN A 43 6.68 0.31 16.02
CA GLN A 43 5.43 -0.08 15.37
C GLN A 43 5.52 -1.44 14.68
N ASP A 44 4.71 -2.40 15.13
CA ASP A 44 4.71 -3.79 14.62
C ASP A 44 3.66 -4.07 13.54
N HIS A 45 2.77 -3.11 13.27
CA HIS A 45 1.74 -3.22 12.24
C HIS A 45 1.49 -1.90 11.52
N TYR A 46 1.00 -1.98 10.29
CA TYR A 46 0.72 -0.81 9.46
C TYR A 46 -0.61 -1.02 8.72
N GLU A 47 -1.49 -0.02 8.82
CA GLU A 47 -2.76 -0.02 8.10
C GLU A 47 -2.70 0.93 6.90
N TYR A 48 -3.19 0.46 5.75
CA TYR A 48 -3.29 1.26 4.54
C TYR A 48 -4.68 1.11 3.91
N GLU A 49 -5.08 2.10 3.12
CA GLU A 49 -6.15 1.99 2.14
C GLU A 49 -5.53 1.86 0.75
N LEU A 50 -5.77 0.74 0.08
CA LEU A 50 -5.40 0.52 -1.31
C LEU A 50 -6.58 0.91 -2.20
N ILE A 51 -6.37 1.88 -3.07
CA ILE A 51 -7.39 2.41 -3.97
C ILE A 51 -7.00 2.04 -5.40
N ALA A 52 -7.92 1.43 -6.13
CA ALA A 52 -7.80 1.17 -7.57
C ALA A 52 -8.79 2.04 -8.33
N PHE A 53 -8.34 2.73 -9.39
CA PHE A 53 -9.21 3.59 -10.18
C PHE A 53 -8.88 3.55 -11.68
N ASP A 54 -9.92 3.71 -12.50
CA ASP A 54 -9.77 3.84 -13.95
C ASP A 54 -9.56 5.31 -14.38
N ASN A 55 -9.18 5.49 -15.65
CA ASN A 55 -9.08 6.80 -16.28
C ASN A 55 -10.39 7.23 -16.98
N GLY A 56 -11.54 6.67 -16.57
CA GLY A 56 -12.83 6.96 -17.16
C GLY A 56 -13.38 8.34 -16.78
N GLN A 57 -14.43 8.77 -17.47
CA GLN A 57 -15.28 9.90 -17.05
C GLN A 57 -16.75 9.47 -17.06
N PRO A 58 -17.43 9.39 -15.90
CA PRO A 58 -16.90 9.60 -14.55
C PRO A 58 -15.87 8.50 -14.16
N LYS A 59 -14.90 8.86 -13.32
CA LYS A 59 -13.92 7.90 -12.78
C LYS A 59 -14.64 6.86 -11.94
N ARG A 60 -14.30 5.59 -12.13
CA ARG A 60 -14.71 4.51 -11.21
C ARG A 60 -13.54 4.14 -10.32
N GLN A 61 -13.82 3.96 -9.04
CA GLN A 61 -12.83 3.53 -8.05
C GLN A 61 -13.40 2.47 -7.10
N SER A 62 -12.51 1.66 -6.56
CA SER A 62 -12.78 0.73 -5.46
C SER A 62 -11.60 0.76 -4.49
N SER A 63 -11.86 0.61 -3.20
CA SER A 63 -10.79 0.53 -2.20
C SER A 63 -10.92 -0.70 -1.31
N THR A 64 -9.80 -1.09 -0.70
CA THR A 64 -9.73 -2.13 0.34
C THR A 64 -8.72 -1.74 1.41
N LYS A 65 -8.93 -2.23 2.64
CA LYS A 65 -7.97 -2.06 3.73
C LYS A 65 -6.89 -3.12 3.66
N LEU A 66 -5.64 -2.71 3.81
CA LEU A 66 -4.49 -3.58 3.97
C LEU A 66 -3.96 -3.48 5.40
N TYR A 67 -3.81 -4.63 6.05
CA TYR A 67 -3.16 -4.75 7.36
C TYR A 67 -1.86 -5.52 7.18
N ILE A 68 -0.74 -4.85 7.43
CA ILE A 68 0.61 -5.42 7.30
C ILE A 68 1.16 -5.63 8.70
N LYS A 69 1.45 -6.87 9.06
CA LYS A 69 2.05 -7.23 10.35
C LYS A 69 3.51 -7.63 10.15
N ILE A 70 4.39 -7.11 11.01
CA ILE A 70 5.81 -7.45 11.01
C ILE A 70 6.04 -8.56 12.02
N ASP A 71 6.32 -9.77 11.53
CA ASP A 71 6.62 -10.94 12.35
C ASP A 71 8.05 -11.42 12.13
N VAL A 72 8.68 -11.89 13.21
CA VAL A 72 9.97 -12.58 13.15
C VAL A 72 9.69 -14.05 12.84
N SER A 73 10.11 -14.51 11.66
CA SER A 73 10.15 -15.94 11.36
C SER A 73 11.54 -16.46 11.70
N THR A 74 11.66 -17.20 12.80
CA THR A 74 12.85 -17.98 13.10
C THR A 74 12.83 -19.21 12.19
N PHE A 75 13.80 -19.33 11.28
CA PHE A 75 14.00 -20.51 10.44
C PHE A 75 14.88 -21.55 11.13
#